data_AF-A0A9E0R9V3-F1
#
_entry.id   AF-A0A9E0R9V3-F1
#
_cell.length_a   1.000
_cell.length_b   1.000
_cell.length_c   1.000
_cell.angle_alpha   90.00
_cell.angle_beta   90.00
_cell.angle_gamma   90.00
#
_symmetry.space_group_name_H-M   'P 1'
#
loop_
_entity.id
_entity.type
_entity.pdbx_description
1 polymer ?
#
loop_
_entity_poly.entity_id
_entity_poly.type
_entity_poly.pdbx_seq_one_letter_code
_entity_poly.pdbx_strand_id
1 'polypeptide(L)'
;MQNDNPNAERYIAIARACLKAINDTAKNSGDREQKIQAVYQAIDSAFQAEFADYRQSVAIMATVLERIASGELDGDKAADLARKTLDQQPDNTRKAMMH
;
A
#
# COMPACT_ATOMS: atom_id res chain seq x y z
N MET A 1 14.48 0.95 23.55
CA MET A 1 14.55 0.46 22.15
C MET A 1 13.12 0.38 21.67
N GLN A 2 12.67 1.44 21.00
CA GLN A 2 11.31 1.56 20.46
C GLN A 2 11.32 0.75 19.16
N ASN A 3 10.59 -0.36 19.13
CA ASN A 3 10.40 -1.16 17.93
C ASN A 3 9.46 -0.40 16.99
N ASP A 4 9.99 0.63 16.32
CA ASP A 4 9.30 1.33 15.25
C ASP A 4 9.33 0.42 14.02
N ASN A 5 8.52 -0.65 14.06
CA ASN A 5 8.27 -1.45 12.87
C ASN A 5 7.58 -0.51 11.88
N PRO A 6 8.16 -0.22 10.70
CA PRO A 6 7.60 0.74 9.74
C PRO A 6 6.23 0.31 9.19
N ASN A 7 5.84 -0.94 9.43
CA ASN A 7 4.51 -1.45 9.12
C ASN A 7 3.54 -1.44 10.30
N ALA A 8 3.98 -1.07 11.52
CA ALA A 8 3.16 -1.09 12.73
C ALA A 8 1.91 -0.22 12.58
N GLU A 9 2.04 0.99 12.03
CA GLU A 9 0.90 1.87 11.80
C GLU A 9 -0.10 1.28 10.81
N ARG A 10 0.39 0.64 9.72
CA ARG A 10 -0.45 -0.05 8.73
C ARG A 10 -1.16 -1.25 9.36
N TYR A 11 -0.44 -2.07 10.13
CA TYR A 11 -1.01 -3.20 10.86
C TYR A 11 -2.04 -2.75 11.91
N ILE A 12 -1.80 -1.63 12.60
CA ILE A 12 -2.75 -1.03 13.56
C ILE A 12 -3.99 -0.50 12.84
N ALA A 13 -3.85 0.15 11.68
CA ALA A 13 -4.97 0.64 10.89
C ALA A 13 -5.85 -0.51 10.39
N ILE A 14 -5.23 -1.55 9.86
CA ILE A 14 -5.89 -2.81 9.46
C ILE A 14 -6.59 -3.43 10.67
N ALA A 15 -5.90 -3.62 11.80
CA ALA A 15 -6.49 -4.22 12.99
C ALA A 15 -7.69 -3.42 13.54
N ARG A 16 -7.64 -2.09 13.47
CA ARG A 16 -8.78 -1.21 13.83
C ARG A 16 -9.94 -1.38 12.86
N ALA A 17 -9.69 -1.52 11.56
CA ALA A 17 -10.73 -1.81 10.57
C ALA A 17 -11.37 -3.19 10.82
N CYS A 18 -10.57 -4.22 11.15
CA CYS A 18 -11.07 -5.54 11.55
C CYS A 18 -11.99 -5.44 12.77
N LEU A 19 -11.53 -4.76 13.83
CA LEU A 19 -12.30 -4.58 15.06
C LEU A 19 -13.61 -3.83 14.82
N LYS A 20 -13.58 -2.79 13.97
CA LYS A 20 -14.79 -2.06 13.57
C LYS A 20 -15.78 -2.96 12.83
N ALA A 21 -15.30 -3.74 11.85
CA ALA A 21 -16.15 -4.68 11.11
C ALA A 21 -16.77 -5.75 12.02
N ILE A 22 -16.03 -6.26 13.02
CA ILE A 22 -16.56 -7.19 14.03
C ILE A 22 -17.66 -6.51 14.86
N ASN A 23 -17.45 -5.27 15.29
CA ASN A 23 -18.44 -4.54 16.09
C ASN A 23 -19.70 -4.18 15.28
N ASP A 24 -19.55 -3.82 14.01
CA ASP A 24 -20.65 -3.48 13.12
C ASP A 24 -21.47 -4.73 12.74
N THR A 25 -20.81 -5.89 12.58
CA THR A 25 -21.49 -7.17 12.36
C THR A 25 -22.14 -7.71 13.65
N ALA A 26 -21.57 -7.46 14.83
CA ALA A 26 -22.19 -7.82 16.10
C ALA A 26 -23.53 -7.09 16.33
N LYS A 27 -23.64 -5.83 15.88
CA LYS A 27 -24.86 -5.00 16.01
C LYS A 27 -25.99 -5.37 15.05
N ASN A 28 -25.69 -6.03 13.92
CA ASN A 28 -26.68 -6.42 12.92
C ASN A 28 -27.15 -7.86 13.10
N SER A 29 -28.45 -8.13 12.98
CA SER A 29 -29.07 -9.45 13.22
C SER A 29 -28.92 -10.46 12.05
N GLY A 30 -27.73 -10.53 11.43
CA GLY A 30 -27.43 -11.46 10.32
C GLY A 30 -26.97 -12.84 10.79
N ASP A 31 -27.03 -13.84 9.90
CA ASP A 31 -26.48 -15.17 10.16
C ASP A 31 -24.96 -15.08 10.41
N ARG A 32 -24.44 -15.92 11.31
CA ARG A 32 -23.05 -15.87 11.78
C ARG A 32 -22.05 -15.96 10.61
N GLU A 33 -22.39 -16.74 9.58
CA GLU A 33 -21.58 -16.91 8.38
C GLU A 33 -21.49 -15.63 7.52
N GLN A 34 -22.60 -14.89 7.38
CA GLN A 34 -22.62 -13.60 6.67
C GLN A 34 -21.77 -12.55 7.39
N LYS A 35 -21.77 -12.56 8.73
CA LYS A 35 -20.93 -11.68 9.54
C LYS A 35 -19.45 -11.95 9.34
N ILE A 36 -19.06 -13.23 9.32
CA ILE A 36 -17.68 -13.64 9.07
C ILE A 36 -17.24 -13.20 7.67
N GLN A 37 -18.09 -13.40 6.65
CA GLN A 37 -17.79 -12.97 5.29
C GLN A 37 -17.63 -11.45 5.17
N ALA A 38 -18.49 -10.68 5.84
CA ALA A 38 -18.42 -9.22 5.86
C ALA A 38 -17.13 -8.71 6.52
N VAL A 39 -16.66 -9.37 7.59
CA VAL A 39 -15.37 -9.05 8.22
C VAL A 39 -14.22 -9.31 7.24
N TYR A 40 -14.18 -10.48 6.58
CA TYR A 40 -13.13 -10.75 5.60
C TYR A 40 -13.10 -9.75 4.44
N GLN A 41 -14.26 -9.36 3.91
CA GLN A 41 -14.34 -8.35 2.84
C GLN A 41 -13.89 -6.96 3.31
N ALA A 42 -14.23 -6.57 4.55
CA ALA A 42 -13.78 -5.32 5.13
C ALA A 42 -12.26 -5.30 5.34
N ILE A 43 -11.69 -6.44 5.77
CA ILE A 43 -10.24 -6.63 5.88
C ILE A 43 -9.60 -6.48 4.51
N ASP A 44 -10.04 -7.25 3.53
CA ASP A 44 -9.47 -7.23 2.18
C ASP A 44 -9.55 -5.84 1.55
N SER A 45 -10.68 -5.14 1.71
CA SER A 45 -10.82 -3.75 1.25
C SER A 45 -9.86 -2.79 1.94
N ALA A 46 -9.69 -2.91 3.26
CA ALA A 46 -8.76 -2.07 4.02
C ALA A 46 -7.30 -2.33 3.59
N PHE A 47 -6.92 -3.59 3.38
CA PHE A 47 -5.62 -3.94 2.83
C PHE A 47 -5.45 -3.37 1.41
N GLN A 48 -6.42 -3.58 0.52
CA GLN A 48 -6.30 -3.10 -0.85
C GLN A 48 -6.18 -1.58 -0.94
N ALA A 49 -6.88 -0.84 -0.08
CA ALA A 49 -6.79 0.61 0.02
C ALA A 49 -5.41 1.06 0.53
N GLU A 50 -4.94 0.49 1.64
CA GLU A 50 -3.63 0.83 2.22
C GLU A 50 -2.44 0.48 1.31
N PHE A 51 -2.61 -0.51 0.43
CA PHE A 51 -1.57 -0.92 -0.52
C PHE A 51 -1.80 -0.42 -1.94
N ALA A 52 -2.85 0.36 -2.22
CA ALA A 52 -3.12 0.88 -3.57
C ALA A 52 -1.97 1.77 -4.06
N ASP A 53 -1.61 2.77 -3.27
CA ASP A 53 -0.54 3.72 -3.61
C ASP A 53 0.83 3.03 -3.73
N TYR A 54 1.10 2.06 -2.87
CA TYR A 54 2.33 1.28 -2.92
C TYR A 54 2.41 0.43 -4.20
N ARG A 55 1.33 -0.28 -4.55
CA ARG A 55 1.26 -1.08 -5.78
C ARG A 55 1.42 -0.20 -7.02
N GLN A 56 0.78 0.97 -7.03
CA GLN A 56 0.91 1.93 -8.11
C GLN A 56 2.35 2.45 -8.24
N SER A 57 2.98 2.81 -7.12
CA SER A 57 4.38 3.24 -7.08
C SER A 57 5.32 2.15 -7.64
N VAL A 58 5.14 0.89 -7.22
CA VAL A 58 5.93 -0.24 -7.72
C VAL A 58 5.73 -0.46 -9.22
N ALA A 59 4.49 -0.38 -9.71
CA ALA A 59 4.20 -0.53 -11.13
C ALA A 59 4.87 0.57 -11.97
N ILE A 60 4.80 1.83 -11.52
CA ILE A 60 5.47 2.96 -12.18
C ILE A 60 6.99 2.75 -12.22
N MET A 61 7.59 2.35 -11.09
CA MET A 61 9.03 2.07 -11.03
C MET A 61 9.44 0.94 -11.99
N ALA A 62 8.64 -0.13 -12.06
CA ALA A 62 8.89 -1.23 -12.99
C ALA A 62 8.89 -0.74 -14.45
N THR A 63 7.88 0.03 -14.86
CA THR A 63 7.79 0.58 -16.22
C THR A 63 8.95 1.54 -16.54
N VAL A 64 9.38 2.35 -15.57
CA VAL A 64 10.53 3.25 -15.76
C VAL A 64 11.83 2.46 -15.91
N LEU A 65 12.03 1.42 -15.11
CA LEU A 65 13.20 0.54 -15.23
C LEU A 65 13.20 -0.21 -16.56
N GLU A 66 12.06 -0.70 -17.02
CA GLU A 66 11.92 -1.29 -18.36
C GLU A 66 12.30 -0.29 -19.46
N ARG A 67 11.86 0.97 -19.32
CA ARG A 67 12.18 2.05 -20.28
C ARG A 67 13.66 2.42 -20.28
N ILE A 68 14.32 2.36 -19.13
CA ILE A 68 15.77 2.58 -19.04
C ILE A 68 16.51 1.38 -19.62
N ALA A 69 16.07 0.16 -19.31
CA ALA A 69 16.67 -1.08 -19.78
C ALA A 69 16.53 -1.32 -21.29
N SER A 70 15.53 -0.70 -21.94
CA SER A 70 15.37 -0.80 -23.39
C SER A 70 16.51 -0.15 -24.18
N GLY A 71 17.32 0.69 -23.54
CA GLY A 71 18.45 1.38 -24.19
C GLY A 71 18.03 2.49 -25.17
N GLU A 72 16.74 2.83 -25.24
CA GLU A 72 16.22 3.91 -26.08
C GLU A 72 16.52 5.32 -25.54
N LEU A 73 16.97 5.40 -24.28
CA LEU A 73 17.34 6.64 -23.62
C LEU A 73 18.87 6.75 -23.52
N ASP A 74 19.39 7.94 -23.83
CA ASP A 74 20.76 8.29 -23.47
C ASP A 74 20.92 8.40 -21.94
N GLY A 75 22.17 8.35 -21.46
CA GLY A 75 22.47 8.30 -20.03
C GLY A 75 21.88 9.48 -19.24
N ASP A 76 21.86 10.67 -19.83
CA ASP A 76 21.31 11.88 -19.19
C ASP A 76 19.78 11.81 -19.09
N LYS A 77 19.10 11.37 -20.14
CA LYS A 77 17.63 11.16 -20.13
C LYS A 77 17.22 10.03 -19.19
N ALA A 78 17.99 8.96 -19.13
CA ALA A 78 17.75 7.87 -18.18
C ALA A 78 17.89 8.37 -16.73
N ALA A 79 18.93 9.14 -16.44
CA ALA A 79 19.15 9.72 -15.11
C ALA A 79 18.08 10.77 -14.74
N ASP A 80 17.62 11.57 -15.70
CA ASP A 80 16.51 12.52 -15.51
C ASP A 80 15.17 11.81 -15.25
N LEU A 81 14.86 10.76 -16.04
CA LEU A 81 13.66 9.95 -15.83
C LEU A 81 13.67 9.26 -14.46
N ALA A 82 14.82 8.72 -14.04
CA ALA A 82 14.96 8.11 -12.72
C ALA A 82 14.72 9.12 -11.59
N ARG A 83 15.31 10.32 -11.66
CA ARG A 83 15.10 11.39 -10.66
C ARG A 83 13.63 11.80 -10.57
N LYS A 84 12.99 12.08 -11.71
CA LYS A 84 11.56 12.44 -11.75
C LYS A 84 10.67 11.36 -11.13
N THR A 85 11.02 10.09 -11.35
CA THR A 85 10.26 8.95 -10.79
C THR A 85 10.40 8.86 -9.27
N LEU A 86 11.60 9.12 -8.73
CA LEU A 86 11.83 9.18 -7.28
C LEU A 86 11.14 10.39 -6.63
N ASP A 87 11.12 11.53 -7.33
CA ASP A 87 10.45 12.76 -6.87
C ASP A 87 8.91 12.63 -6.87
N GLN A 88 8.36 11.74 -7.69
CA GLN A 88 6.92 11.46 -7.76
C GLN A 88 6.45 10.37 -6.80
N GLN A 89 7.33 9.74 -6.01
CA GLN A 89 6.90 8.75 -5.03
C GLN A 89 5.97 9.37 -3.98
N PRO A 90 4.86 8.70 -3.61
CA PRO A 90 4.00 9.14 -2.51
C PRO A 90 4.80 9.30 -1.22
N ASP A 91 4.51 10.31 -0.42
CA ASP A 91 5.24 10.60 0.83
C ASP A 91 5.28 9.40 1.80
N ASN A 92 4.24 8.57 1.80
CA ASN A 92 4.18 7.32 2.57
C ASN A 92 5.20 6.27 2.10
N THR A 93 5.54 6.25 0.80
CA THR A 93 6.58 5.37 0.24
C THR A 93 7.97 5.96 0.48
N ARG A 94 8.11 7.28 0.35
CA ARG A 94 9.36 8.00 0.60
C ARG A 94 9.82 7.85 2.06
N LYS A 95 8.91 7.97 3.04
CA LYS A 95 9.21 7.74 4.46
C LYS A 95 9.62 6.29 4.77
N ALA A 96 9.03 5.31 4.09
CA ALA A 96 9.36 3.89 4.27
C ALA A 96 10.74 3.49 3.70
N MET A 97 11.28 4.26 2.75
CA MET A 97 12.61 4.02 2.16
C MET A 97 13.75 4.80 2.84
N MET A 98 13.45 5.86 3.61
CA MET A 98 14.46 6.73 4.23
C MET A 98 14.90 6.30 5.64
N HIS A 99 14.39 5.19 6.20
CA HIS A 99 14.72 4.72 7.57
C HIS A 99 14.87 3.20 7.68
#